data_AF-A0A7C2GEM8-F1
#
_entry.id   AF-A0A7C2GEM8-F1
#
_cell.length_a   1.000
_cell.length_b   1.000
_cell.length_c   1.000
_cell.angle_alpha   90.00
_cell.angle_beta   90.00
_cell.angle_gamma   90.00
#
_symmetry.space_group_name_H-M   'P 1'
#
loop_
_entity.id
_entity.type
_entity.pdbx_description
1 polymer ?
#
loop_
_entity_poly.entity_id
_entity_poly.type
_entity_poly.pdbx_seq_one_letter_code
_entity_poly.pdbx_strand_id
1 'polypeptide(L)'
;TLLLVYLPIQYLAGMVGIFLFYVQHQFEDAYWEHDPRWEHLKAAMEGSTYLKLPRALQWLTGNIGFHHIHHLAPKIPNYLLPKVQEEVDLVKVAPTVTLKDALGIAFADLHLHDEESRKLVGFKEAHRRLRERARLASGGSGARP
;
A
#
# COMPACT_ATOMS: atom_id res chain seq x y z
N THR A 1 5.34 -14.83 35.12
CA THR A 1 6.61 -14.56 34.40
C THR A 1 6.51 -14.82 32.91
N LEU A 2 6.04 -15.99 32.45
CA LEU A 2 5.93 -16.32 31.02
C LEU A 2 5.20 -15.24 30.19
N LEU A 3 3.96 -14.91 30.53
CA LEU A 3 3.16 -13.93 29.76
C LEU A 3 3.76 -12.53 29.76
N LEU A 4 4.39 -12.11 30.87
CA LEU A 4 5.03 -10.80 30.98
C LEU A 4 6.24 -10.65 30.05
N VAL A 5 6.86 -11.76 29.64
CA VAL A 5 7.96 -11.76 28.67
C VAL A 5 7.43 -11.93 27.25
N TYR A 6 6.54 -12.88 27.02
CA TYR A 6 6.07 -13.21 25.66
C TYR A 6 5.12 -12.16 25.10
N LEU A 7 4.19 -11.60 25.89
CA LEU A 7 3.21 -10.63 25.37
C LEU A 7 3.87 -9.37 24.79
N PRO A 8 4.84 -8.71 25.45
CA PRO A 8 5.52 -7.56 24.85
C PRO A 8 6.28 -7.92 23.56
N ILE A 9 6.92 -9.09 23.51
CA ILE A 9 7.65 -9.56 22.33
C ILE A 9 6.69 -9.79 21.17
N GLN A 10 5.59 -10.53 21.40
CA GLN A 10 4.57 -10.77 20.39
C GLN A 10 3.93 -9.46 19.92
N TYR A 11 3.63 -8.55 20.85
CA TYR A 11 3.03 -7.26 20.54
C TYR A 11 3.93 -6.43 19.62
N LEU A 12 5.21 -6.28 19.98
CA LEU A 12 6.17 -5.53 19.17
C LEU A 12 6.41 -6.20 17.81
N ALA A 13 6.54 -7.54 17.79
CA ALA A 13 6.71 -8.29 16.55
C ALA A 13 5.49 -8.14 15.63
N GLY A 14 4.28 -8.25 16.18
CA GLY A 14 3.03 -8.07 15.44
C GLY A 14 2.87 -6.64 14.92
N MET A 15 3.16 -5.64 15.75
CA MET A 15 3.15 -4.22 15.36
C MET A 15 4.10 -3.95 14.19
N VAL A 16 5.35 -4.44 14.27
CA VAL A 16 6.34 -4.31 13.18
C VAL A 16 5.89 -5.07 11.94
N GLY A 17 5.35 -6.29 12.09
CA GLY A 17 4.83 -7.08 10.97
C GLY A 17 3.70 -6.35 10.22
N ILE A 18 2.68 -5.88 10.95
CA ILE A 18 1.57 -5.10 10.39
C ILE A 18 2.10 -3.83 9.71
N PHE A 19 3.03 -3.12 10.35
CA PHE A 19 3.64 -1.92 9.79
C PHE A 19 4.31 -2.18 8.43
N LEU A 20 5.08 -3.27 8.30
CA LEU A 20 5.76 -3.61 7.06
C LEU A 20 4.78 -3.94 5.92
N PHE A 21 3.65 -4.58 6.21
CA PHE A 21 2.59 -4.79 5.21
C PHE A 21 1.87 -3.48 4.86
N TYR A 22 1.55 -2.67 5.88
CA TYR A 22 0.85 -1.41 5.70
C TYR A 22 1.59 -0.47 4.76
N VAL A 23 2.88 -0.19 5.01
CA VAL A 23 3.65 0.75 4.16
C VAL A 23 3.84 0.26 2.73
N GLN A 24 3.68 -1.05 2.49
CA GLN A 24 3.77 -1.63 1.15
C GLN A 24 2.48 -1.42 0.32
N HIS A 25 1.34 -1.15 0.97
CA HIS A 25 0.05 -0.94 0.33
C HIS A 25 -0.51 0.48 0.51
N GLN A 26 0.24 1.35 1.18
CA GLN A 26 -0.23 2.68 1.57
C GLN A 26 0.45 3.78 0.75
N PHE A 27 -0.10 4.06 -0.42
CA PHE A 27 0.38 5.11 -1.33
C PHE A 27 -0.76 5.62 -2.21
N GLU A 28 -0.65 6.86 -2.70
CA GLU A 28 -1.73 7.60 -3.38
C GLU A 28 -2.29 6.85 -4.59
N ASP A 29 -1.42 6.28 -5.42
CA ASP A 29 -1.78 5.65 -6.69
C ASP A 29 -1.99 4.13 -6.58
N ALA A 30 -2.29 3.61 -5.37
CA ALA A 30 -2.53 2.18 -5.19
C ALA A 30 -3.71 1.71 -6.05
N TYR A 31 -3.51 0.66 -6.84
CA TYR A 31 -4.54 0.11 -7.71
C TYR A 31 -5.70 -0.51 -6.90
N TRP A 32 -6.90 0.02 -7.12
CA TRP A 32 -8.17 -0.51 -6.65
C TRP A 32 -9.15 -0.55 -7.82
N GLU A 33 -9.81 -1.69 -8.03
CA GLU A 33 -10.87 -1.80 -9.02
C GLU A 33 -11.98 -2.74 -8.59
N HIS A 34 -13.16 -2.50 -9.15
CA HIS A 34 -14.30 -3.40 -9.06
C HIS A 34 -14.20 -4.49 -10.13
N ASP A 35 -14.75 -5.67 -9.83
CA ASP A 35 -15.05 -6.67 -10.85
C ASP A 35 -16.04 -6.06 -11.87
N PRO A 36 -15.86 -6.17 -13.21
CA PRO A 36 -14.97 -7.04 -13.99
C PRO A 36 -13.68 -6.39 -14.52
N ARG A 37 -13.36 -5.15 -14.11
CA ARG A 37 -12.18 -4.42 -14.60
C ARG A 37 -10.90 -4.78 -13.84
N TRP A 38 -11.01 -5.63 -12.84
CA TRP A 38 -9.91 -6.09 -12.00
C TRP A 38 -8.97 -7.02 -12.78
N GLU A 39 -7.67 -6.72 -12.76
CA GLU A 39 -6.64 -7.53 -13.40
C GLU A 39 -5.59 -7.96 -12.37
N HIS A 40 -5.36 -9.27 -12.22
CA HIS A 40 -4.42 -9.81 -11.23
C HIS A 40 -3.01 -9.22 -11.34
N LEU A 41 -2.50 -9.06 -12.56
CA LEU A 41 -1.18 -8.51 -12.80
C LEU A 41 -1.09 -7.04 -12.32
N LYS A 42 -2.10 -6.23 -12.64
CA LYS A 42 -2.18 -4.83 -12.18
C LYS A 42 -2.33 -4.75 -10.68
N ALA A 43 -3.21 -5.55 -10.09
CA ALA A 43 -3.37 -5.60 -8.65
C ALA A 43 -2.07 -5.94 -7.92
N ALA A 44 -1.28 -6.89 -8.44
CA ALA A 44 0.01 -7.23 -7.84
C ALA A 44 1.08 -6.13 -8.03
N MET A 45 1.20 -5.55 -9.23
CA MET A 45 2.29 -4.61 -9.56
C MET A 45 1.99 -3.15 -9.22
N GLU A 46 0.74 -2.73 -9.30
CA GLU A 46 0.28 -1.35 -9.06
C GLU A 46 -0.49 -1.22 -7.74
N GLY A 47 -0.93 -2.32 -7.13
CA GLY A 47 -1.60 -2.34 -5.82
C GLY A 47 -0.64 -2.51 -4.64
N SER A 48 0.64 -2.75 -4.88
CA SER A 48 1.66 -2.91 -3.85
C SER A 48 3.02 -2.38 -4.29
N THR A 49 3.91 -2.12 -3.33
CA THR A 49 5.24 -1.58 -3.59
C THR A 49 6.35 -2.57 -3.27
N TYR A 50 7.52 -2.33 -3.84
CA TYR A 50 8.78 -2.94 -3.45
C TYR A 50 9.40 -2.16 -2.27
N LEU A 51 9.31 -2.70 -1.05
CA LEU A 51 10.00 -2.13 0.11
C LEU A 51 11.48 -2.53 0.11
N LYS A 52 12.32 -1.60 -0.33
CA LYS A 52 13.77 -1.79 -0.42
C LYS A 52 14.42 -1.72 0.96
N LEU A 53 14.57 -2.89 1.56
CA LEU A 53 15.26 -3.07 2.84
C LEU A 53 16.78 -3.27 2.66
N PRO A 54 17.62 -2.81 3.61
CA PRO A 54 19.01 -3.20 3.68
C PRO A 54 19.13 -4.71 3.97
N ARG A 55 20.24 -5.34 3.56
CA ARG A 55 20.43 -6.81 3.61
C ARG A 55 20.14 -7.44 4.97
N ALA A 56 20.54 -6.79 6.07
CA ALA A 56 20.27 -7.28 7.41
C ALA A 56 18.76 -7.38 7.70
N LEU A 57 17.99 -6.38 7.29
CA LEU A 57 16.54 -6.39 7.45
C LEU A 57 15.84 -7.30 6.44
N GLN A 58 16.36 -7.45 5.22
CA GLN A 58 15.88 -8.48 4.29
C GLN A 58 15.98 -9.89 4.90
N TRP A 59 17.12 -10.21 5.50
CA TRP A 59 17.32 -11.49 6.19
C TRP A 59 16.36 -11.64 7.39
N LEU A 60 16.29 -10.62 8.26
CA LEU A 60 15.45 -10.65 9.46
C LEU A 60 13.97 -10.82 9.13
N THR A 61 13.51 -10.16 8.07
CA THR A 61 12.09 -10.16 7.66
C THR A 61 11.76 -11.27 6.67
N GLY A 62 12.73 -12.12 6.31
CA GLY A 62 12.54 -13.18 5.33
C GLY A 62 12.08 -12.65 3.97
N ASN A 63 12.69 -11.57 3.48
CA ASN A 63 12.40 -10.95 2.19
C ASN A 63 10.94 -10.45 2.04
N ILE A 64 10.29 -10.02 3.13
CA ILE A 64 8.92 -9.48 3.07
C ILE A 64 8.79 -8.27 2.15
N GLY A 65 9.88 -7.52 1.93
CA GLY A 65 9.86 -6.30 1.13
C GLY A 65 9.60 -6.52 -0.37
N PHE A 66 9.66 -7.75 -0.85
CA PHE A 66 9.32 -8.13 -2.23
C PHE A 66 7.85 -8.55 -2.35
N HIS A 67 6.97 -7.87 -1.61
CA HIS A 67 5.59 -8.30 -1.44
C HIS A 67 4.80 -8.32 -2.75
N HIS A 68 5.10 -7.40 -3.67
CA HIS A 68 4.53 -7.35 -5.02
C HIS A 68 4.80 -8.62 -5.83
N ILE A 69 6.00 -9.19 -5.73
CA ILE A 69 6.35 -10.47 -6.37
C ILE A 69 5.57 -11.61 -5.71
N HIS A 70 5.45 -11.59 -4.38
CA HIS A 70 4.72 -12.62 -3.66
C HIS A 70 3.23 -12.62 -4.00
N HIS A 71 2.61 -11.45 -4.14
CA HIS A 71 1.23 -11.33 -4.65
C HIS A 71 1.10 -11.85 -6.08
N LEU A 72 2.06 -11.54 -6.95
CA LEU A 72 2.04 -11.99 -8.33
C LEU A 72 2.20 -13.52 -8.45
N ALA A 73 3.11 -14.10 -7.68
CA ALA A 73 3.49 -15.50 -7.78
C ALA A 73 3.81 -16.09 -6.38
N PRO A 74 2.79 -16.38 -5.56
CA PRO A 74 2.97 -16.80 -4.16
C PRO A 74 3.68 -18.16 -4.00
N LYS A 75 3.78 -18.93 -5.09
CA LYS A 75 4.53 -20.20 -5.14
C LYS A 75 6.05 -20.01 -5.14
N ILE A 76 6.54 -18.81 -5.45
CA ILE A 76 7.97 -18.51 -5.40
C ILE A 76 8.37 -18.35 -3.93
N PRO A 77 9.29 -19.17 -3.41
CA PRO A 77 9.71 -19.07 -2.02
C PRO A 77 10.50 -17.77 -1.77
N ASN A 78 10.40 -17.25 -0.55
CA ASN A 78 10.96 -15.95 -0.17
C ASN A 78 12.46 -15.79 -0.49
N TYR A 79 13.26 -16.86 -0.39
CA TYR A 79 14.70 -16.82 -0.69
C TYR A 79 15.03 -16.63 -2.18
N LEU A 80 14.06 -16.85 -3.10
CA LEU A 80 14.21 -16.60 -4.53
C LEU A 80 13.67 -15.24 -4.98
N LEU A 81 12.86 -14.54 -4.17
CA LEU A 81 12.30 -13.24 -4.53
C LEU A 81 13.36 -12.19 -4.91
N PRO A 82 14.53 -12.09 -4.24
CA PRO A 82 15.58 -11.17 -4.66
C PRO A 82 16.09 -11.45 -6.07
N LYS A 83 16.23 -12.74 -6.43
CA LYS A 83 16.66 -13.16 -7.76
C LYS A 83 15.63 -12.77 -8.82
N VAL A 84 14.34 -12.96 -8.52
CA VAL A 84 13.25 -12.54 -9.42
C VAL A 84 13.26 -11.03 -9.61
N GLN A 85 13.43 -10.24 -8.56
CA GLN A 85 13.54 -8.78 -8.66
C GLN A 85 14.70 -8.33 -9.56
N GLU A 86 15.81 -9.09 -9.57
CA GLU A 86 16.99 -8.80 -10.38
C GLU A 86 16.80 -9.21 -11.84
N GLU A 87 16.27 -10.41 -12.08
CA GLU A 87 16.26 -11.05 -13.41
C GLU A 87 14.98 -10.79 -14.22
N VAL A 88 13.86 -10.42 -13.60
CA VAL A 88 12.56 -10.27 -14.28
C VAL A 88 12.17 -8.80 -14.38
N ASP A 89 12.12 -8.25 -15.59
CA ASP A 89 11.83 -6.83 -15.78
C ASP A 89 10.39 -6.45 -15.42
N LEU A 90 9.43 -7.37 -15.60
CA LEU A 90 8.02 -7.15 -15.27
C LEU A 90 7.81 -6.69 -13.82
N VAL A 91 8.56 -7.27 -12.87
CA VAL A 91 8.39 -6.96 -11.44
C VAL A 91 9.10 -5.68 -11.00
N LYS A 92 9.92 -5.08 -11.87
CA LYS A 92 10.65 -3.83 -11.60
C LYS A 92 9.77 -2.59 -11.80
N VAL A 93 8.59 -2.76 -12.40
CA VAL A 93 7.61 -1.68 -12.64
C VAL A 93 6.93 -1.24 -11.34
N ALA A 94 6.87 -2.11 -10.33
CA ALA A 94 6.24 -1.78 -9.05
C ALA A 94 6.93 -0.56 -8.38
N PRO A 95 6.17 0.36 -7.76
CA PRO A 95 6.74 1.49 -7.06
C PRO A 95 7.72 1.03 -5.99
N THR A 96 8.84 1.76 -5.81
CA THR A 96 9.83 1.43 -4.78
C THR A 96 9.67 2.35 -3.57
N VAL A 97 9.59 1.76 -2.39
CA VAL A 97 9.53 2.45 -1.09
C VAL A 97 10.81 2.14 -0.33
N THR A 98 11.49 3.17 0.18
CA THR A 98 12.61 3.00 1.11
C THR A 98 12.13 3.08 2.56
N LEU A 99 13.00 2.76 3.53
CA LEU A 99 12.69 2.97 4.94
C LEU A 99 12.35 4.43 5.28
N LYS A 100 12.95 5.40 4.58
CA LYS A 100 12.64 6.81 4.76
C LYS A 100 11.22 7.13 4.28
N ASP A 101 10.84 6.58 3.14
CA ASP A 101 9.50 6.76 2.58
C ASP A 101 8.46 6.08 3.47
N ALA A 102 8.75 4.88 3.98
CA ALA A 102 7.91 4.15 4.93
C ALA A 102 7.61 4.98 6.19
N LEU A 103 8.59 5.71 6.73
CA LEU A 103 8.36 6.62 7.85
C LEU A 103 7.44 7.79 7.47
N GLY A 104 7.56 8.33 6.25
CA GLY A 104 6.63 9.35 5.75
C GLY A 104 5.20 8.82 5.60
N ILE A 105 5.07 7.63 5.02
CA ILE A 105 3.80 6.91 4.82
C ILE A 105 3.11 6.60 6.17
N ALA A 106 3.89 6.29 7.21
CA ALA A 106 3.37 6.03 8.56
C ALA A 106 2.50 7.17 9.10
N PHE A 107 2.75 8.41 8.66
CA PHE A 107 2.02 9.61 9.06
C PHE A 107 1.14 10.19 7.95
N ALA A 108 1.03 9.50 6.80
CA ALA A 108 0.23 9.96 5.68
C ALA A 108 -1.27 9.84 5.98
N ASP A 109 -2.03 10.89 5.65
CA ASP A 109 -3.50 10.88 5.71
C ASP A 109 -4.06 10.28 4.41
N LEU A 110 -4.01 8.96 4.27
CA LEU A 110 -4.49 8.20 3.10
C LEU A 110 -5.43 7.08 3.53
N HIS A 111 -6.68 7.41 3.86
CA HIS A 111 -7.58 6.47 4.54
C HIS A 111 -8.73 5.96 3.67
N LEU A 112 -9.01 6.63 2.56
CA LEU A 112 -10.19 6.39 1.73
C LEU A 112 -9.79 6.28 0.26
N HIS A 113 -10.42 5.40 -0.50
CA HIS A 113 -10.27 5.36 -1.95
C HIS A 113 -11.34 6.25 -2.60
N ASP A 114 -10.92 7.27 -3.34
CA ASP A 114 -11.81 8.11 -4.16
C ASP A 114 -11.90 7.55 -5.58
N GLU A 115 -13.03 6.95 -5.92
CA GLU A 115 -13.23 6.27 -7.21
C GLU A 115 -13.15 7.22 -8.42
N GLU A 116 -13.48 8.50 -8.25
CA GLU A 116 -13.42 9.47 -9.35
C GLU A 116 -11.97 9.76 -9.75
N SER A 117 -11.10 9.99 -8.77
CA SER A 117 -9.67 10.23 -9.01
C SER A 117 -8.81 8.97 -9.04
N ARG A 118 -9.37 7.81 -8.65
CA ARG A 118 -8.70 6.51 -8.46
C ARG A 118 -7.47 6.60 -7.58
N LYS A 119 -7.61 7.31 -6.47
CA LYS A 119 -6.52 7.62 -5.55
C LYS A 119 -6.93 7.42 -4.11
N LEU A 120 -5.96 7.06 -3.27
CA LEU A 120 -6.13 7.16 -1.83
C LEU A 120 -6.11 8.63 -1.41
N VAL A 121 -7.04 9.01 -0.54
CA VAL A 121 -7.21 10.35 0.00
C VAL A 121 -7.46 10.31 1.50
N GLY A 122 -7.11 11.41 2.16
CA GLY A 122 -7.35 11.61 3.58
C GLY A 122 -8.78 12.00 3.91
N PHE A 123 -9.17 11.87 5.19
CA PHE A 123 -10.51 12.25 5.64
C PHE A 123 -10.78 13.75 5.43
N LYS A 124 -9.75 14.59 5.65
CA LYS A 124 -9.87 16.04 5.48
C LYS A 124 -10.14 16.41 4.03
N GLU A 125 -9.43 15.76 3.10
CA GLU A 125 -9.57 15.97 1.67
C GLU A 125 -10.94 15.46 1.18
N ALA A 126 -11.33 14.25 1.57
CA ALA A 126 -12.64 13.69 1.25
C ALA A 126 -13.78 14.61 1.73
N HIS A 127 -13.69 15.12 2.96
CA HIS A 127 -14.70 16.02 3.51
C HIS A 127 -14.75 17.37 2.76
N ARG A 128 -13.60 17.90 2.32
CA ARG A 128 -13.54 19.09 1.47
C ARG A 128 -14.27 18.87 0.14
N ARG A 129 -13.95 17.78 -0.57
CA ARG A 129 -14.56 17.43 -1.87
C ARG A 129 -16.08 17.24 -1.75
N LEU A 130 -16.56 16.55 -0.72
CA LEU A 130 -17.99 16.35 -0.50
C LEU A 130 -18.75 17.68 -0.32
N ARG A 131 -18.17 18.66 0.40
CA ARG A 131 -18.78 19.98 0.57
C ARG A 131 -18.78 20.79 -0.72
N GLU A 132 -17.71 20.71 -1.51
CA GLU A 132 -17.63 21.36 -2.82
C GLU A 132 -18.70 20.80 -3.77
N ARG A 133 -18.86 19.48 -3.84
CA ARG A 133 -19.92 18.82 -4.61
C ARG A 133 -21.33 19.27 -4.18
N ALA A 134 -21.59 19.34 -2.86
CA ALA A 134 -22.88 19.81 -2.34
C ALA A 134 -23.17 21.27 -2.70
N ARG A 135 -22.16 22.15 -2.62
CA ARG A 135 -22.29 23.56 -3.02
C ARG A 135 -22.62 23.71 -4.51
N LEU A 136 -21.90 23.00 -5.37
CA LEU A 136 -22.16 23.01 -6.82
C LEU A 136 -23.58 22.51 -7.14
N ALA A 137 -24.04 21.45 -6.48
CA ALA A 137 -25.40 20.94 -6.63
C ALA A 137 -26.47 21.96 -6.19
N SER A 138 -26.22 22.71 -5.11
CA SER A 138 -27.14 23.76 -4.63
C SER A 138 -27.14 25.04 -5.47
N GLY A 139 -26.00 25.39 -6.10
CA GLY A 139 -25.84 26.60 -6.92
C GLY A 139 -26.36 26.49 -8.35
N GLY A 140 -26.55 25.27 -8.87
CA GLY A 140 -27.05 25.00 -10.22
C GLY A 140 -28.56 25.19 -10.43
N SER A 141 -29.33 25.46 -9.36
CA SER A 141 -30.80 25.65 -9.46
C SER A 141 -31.22 27.08 -9.83
N GLY A 142 -30.28 28.00 -10.08
CA GLY A 142 -30.56 29.43 -10.31
C GLY A 142 -30.58 29.91 -11.76
N ALA A 143 -30.36 29.05 -12.75
CA ALA A 143 -30.26 29.47 -14.15
C ALA A 143 -31.17 28.65 -15.07
N ARG A 144 -32.42 29.12 -15.26
CA ARG A 144 -33.25 28.89 -16.46
C ARG A 144 -34.31 29.99 -16.56
N PRO A 145 -34.75 30.27 -17.80
CA PRO A 145 -34.19 31.26 -18.74
C PRO A 145 -34.54 32.71 -18.40
#